data_AF-A0A0A0JUE4-F1
#
_entry.id   AF-A0A0A0JUE4-F1
#
_cell.length_a   1.000
_cell.length_b   1.000
_cell.length_c   1.000
_cell.angle_alpha   90.00
_cell.angle_beta   90.00
_cell.angle_gamma   90.00
#
_symmetry.space_group_name_H-M   'P 1'
#
loop_
_entity.id
_entity.type
_entity.pdbx_description
1 polymer ?
#
loop_
_entity_poly.entity_id
_entity_poly.type
_entity_poly.pdbx_seq_one_letter_code
_entity_poly.pdbx_strand_id
1 'polypeptide(L)'
;MRRLAVAVIVPIAIATLAALVWLWPSDGVAKAAQESGGEQLNGRVISAQAEPCPEGQPAGERCGTLRVRLGQGADSEVVETPLPSGPGAPPIAEGEDVVVLRFATPEGAEYAVVDHQRARPLWVLAIAFTLALAYAGSSLPLLILIVSSDNSLGGALTDQVIAQEIARSAVATLGLVAAVPIMTLLAALTQKRVQEQVPAAATG
;
A
#
# COMPACT_ATOMS: atom_id res chain seq x y z
N MET A 1 -39.10 -9.57 7.12
CA MET A 1 -37.95 -8.95 6.43
C MET A 1 -36.59 -9.31 7.04
N ARG A 2 -36.33 -9.11 8.35
CA ARG A 2 -35.04 -9.45 9.00
C ARG A 2 -34.58 -10.91 8.82
N ARG A 3 -35.48 -11.89 8.92
CA ARG A 3 -35.15 -13.33 8.71
C ARG A 3 -34.79 -13.66 7.25
N LEU A 4 -35.43 -12.98 6.30
CA LEU A 4 -35.12 -13.11 4.86
C LEU A 4 -33.76 -12.50 4.52
N ALA A 5 -33.44 -11.32 5.07
CA ALA A 5 -32.13 -10.70 4.90
C ALA A 5 -31.00 -11.59 5.45
N VAL A 6 -31.17 -12.17 6.65
CA VAL A 6 -30.17 -13.08 7.25
C VAL A 6 -30.02 -14.37 6.43
N ALA A 7 -31.12 -14.94 5.94
CA ALA A 7 -31.10 -16.15 5.13
C ALA A 7 -30.35 -15.98 3.80
N VAL A 8 -30.26 -14.76 3.27
CA VAL A 8 -29.52 -14.45 2.04
C VAL A 8 -28.08 -14.02 2.32
N ILE A 9 -27.85 -13.17 3.32
CA ILE A 9 -26.53 -12.59 3.60
C ILE A 9 -25.56 -13.63 4.18
N VAL A 10 -26.02 -14.49 5.09
CA VAL A 10 -25.16 -15.49 5.75
C VAL A 10 -24.53 -16.48 4.75
N PRO A 11 -25.27 -17.14 3.84
CA PRO A 11 -24.64 -18.06 2.89
C PRO A 11 -23.69 -17.36 1.91
N ILE A 12 -24.01 -16.13 1.48
CA ILE A 12 -23.11 -15.34 0.64
C ILE A 12 -21.80 -15.05 1.37
N ALA A 13 -21.88 -14.59 2.63
CA ALA A 13 -20.69 -14.32 3.45
C ALA A 13 -19.83 -15.58 3.65
N ILE A 14 -20.46 -16.73 3.92
CA ILE A 14 -19.76 -18.02 4.05
C ILE A 14 -19.08 -18.40 2.72
N ALA A 15 -19.77 -18.25 1.59
CA ALA A 15 -19.20 -18.56 0.27
C ALA A 15 -18.01 -17.65 -0.05
N THR A 16 -18.08 -16.35 0.28
CA THR A 16 -16.97 -15.41 0.10
C THR A 16 -15.76 -15.79 0.97
N LEU A 17 -15.97 -16.15 2.24
CA LEU A 17 -14.90 -16.59 3.13
C LEU A 17 -14.26 -17.90 2.65
N ALA A 18 -15.08 -18.87 2.23
CA ALA A 18 -14.59 -20.12 1.66
C ALA A 18 -13.78 -19.88 0.38
N ALA A 19 -14.24 -18.99 -0.50
CA ALA A 19 -13.53 -18.61 -1.71
C ALA A 19 -12.21 -17.88 -1.40
N LEU A 20 -12.17 -16.98 -0.41
CA LEU A 20 -10.94 -16.30 0.02
C LEU A 20 -9.91 -17.27 0.61
N VAL A 21 -10.35 -18.25 1.40
CA VAL A 21 -9.49 -19.31 1.95
C VAL A 21 -9.00 -20.24 0.83
N TRP A 22 -9.87 -20.56 -0.12
CA TRP A 22 -9.54 -21.46 -1.22
C TRP A 22 -8.62 -20.80 -2.27
N LEU A 23 -8.85 -19.53 -2.59
CA LEU A 23 -8.02 -18.72 -3.48
C LEU A 23 -6.83 -18.10 -2.76
N TRP A 24 -6.61 -18.46 -1.48
CA TRP A 24 -5.52 -17.89 -0.72
C TRP A 24 -4.21 -18.19 -1.45
N PRO A 25 -3.42 -17.16 -1.81
CA PRO A 25 -2.23 -17.33 -2.62
C PRO A 25 -1.25 -18.24 -1.89
N SER A 26 -0.96 -19.37 -2.51
CA SER A 26 0.00 -20.33 -2.00
C SER A 26 1.43 -19.86 -2.29
N ASP A 27 2.38 -20.34 -1.49
CA ASP A 27 3.80 -19.94 -1.56
C ASP A 27 4.43 -20.18 -2.95
N GLY A 28 3.81 -21.01 -3.79
CA GLY A 28 4.23 -21.27 -5.16
C GLY A 28 4.17 -20.03 -6.06
N VAL A 29 3.21 -19.12 -5.86
CA VAL A 29 3.11 -17.88 -6.65
C VAL A 29 4.22 -16.90 -6.25
N ALA A 30 4.54 -16.81 -4.95
CA ALA A 30 5.61 -15.96 -4.45
C ALA A 30 6.99 -16.49 -4.89
N LYS A 31 7.20 -17.80 -4.84
CA LYS A 31 8.45 -18.43 -5.31
C LYS A 31 8.62 -18.31 -6.82
N ALA A 32 7.58 -18.55 -7.61
CA ALA A 32 7.62 -18.40 -9.07
C ALA A 32 7.88 -16.94 -9.49
N ALA A 33 7.31 -15.96 -8.78
CA ALA A 33 7.58 -14.54 -9.01
C ALA A 33 9.04 -14.17 -8.69
N GLN A 34 9.61 -14.76 -7.64
CA GLN A 34 10.99 -14.49 -7.22
C GLN A 34 12.03 -15.16 -8.15
N GLU A 35 11.75 -16.35 -8.67
CA GLU A 35 12.59 -17.01 -9.69
C GLU A 35 12.55 -16.30 -11.05
N SER A 36 11.46 -15.60 -11.36
CA SER A 36 11.28 -14.92 -12.65
C SER A 36 11.74 -13.45 -12.66
N GLY A 37 11.86 -12.82 -11.49
CA GLY A 37 11.96 -11.37 -11.35
C GLY A 37 13.19 -10.84 -10.63
N GLY A 38 14.07 -11.70 -10.09
CA GLY A 38 15.18 -11.22 -9.25
C GLY A 38 14.71 -10.77 -7.86
N GLU A 39 15.66 -10.61 -6.94
CA GLU A 39 15.38 -10.21 -5.56
C GLU A 39 15.05 -8.70 -5.49
N GLN A 40 13.88 -8.35 -4.94
CA GLN A 40 13.47 -6.96 -4.76
C GLN A 40 14.14 -6.34 -3.53
N LEU A 41 14.94 -5.31 -3.76
CA LEU A 41 15.64 -4.54 -2.75
C LEU A 41 15.15 -3.09 -2.76
N ASN A 42 14.90 -2.55 -1.57
CA ASN A 42 14.60 -1.13 -1.41
C ASN A 42 15.90 -0.32 -1.47
N GLY A 43 15.90 0.74 -2.27
CA GLY A 43 17.04 1.64 -2.41
C GLY A 43 16.66 3.11 -2.43
N ARG A 44 17.66 3.97 -2.18
CA ARG A 44 17.55 5.42 -2.34
C ARG A 44 18.60 5.91 -3.34
N VAL A 45 18.16 6.67 -4.33
CA VAL A 45 19.06 7.27 -5.33
C VAL A 45 19.93 8.33 -4.65
N ILE A 46 21.25 8.17 -4.71
CA ILE A 46 22.20 9.13 -4.12
C ILE A 46 22.75 10.11 -5.14
N SER A 47 22.88 9.69 -6.40
CA SER A 47 23.29 10.57 -7.50
C SER A 47 22.85 9.99 -8.83
N ALA A 48 22.49 10.85 -9.77
CA ALA A 48 22.17 10.48 -11.14
C ALA A 48 23.10 11.22 -12.11
N GLN A 49 24.03 10.50 -12.73
CA GLN A 49 24.94 11.08 -13.72
C GLN A 49 24.39 10.78 -15.11
N ALA A 50 24.02 11.83 -15.83
CA ALA A 50 23.62 11.72 -17.23
C ALA A 50 24.87 11.72 -18.10
N GLU A 51 25.00 10.72 -18.95
CA GLU A 51 26.07 10.57 -19.94
C GLU A 51 25.51 10.77 -21.36
N PRO A 52 26.35 11.22 -22.31
CA PRO A 52 25.93 11.31 -23.71
C PRO A 52 25.49 9.93 -24.21
N CYS A 53 24.29 9.85 -24.77
CA CYS A 53 23.83 8.62 -25.40
C CYS A 53 24.70 8.29 -26.63
N PRO A 54 24.91 6.99 -26.92
CA PRO A 54 25.52 6.56 -28.17
C PRO A 54 24.76 7.09 -29.40
N GLU A 55 25.39 7.07 -30.56
CA GLU A 55 24.73 7.43 -31.81
C GLU A 55 23.82 6.26 -32.26
N GLY A 56 22.54 6.53 -32.53
CA GLY A 56 21.54 5.53 -32.95
C GLY A 56 20.34 5.39 -32.01
N GLN A 57 20.37 6.04 -30.85
CA GLN A 57 19.28 6.05 -29.88
C GLN A 57 18.13 6.98 -30.31
N PRO A 58 16.85 6.60 -30.06
CA PRO A 58 15.71 7.46 -30.34
C PRO A 58 15.79 8.82 -29.61
N ALA A 59 15.32 9.88 -30.26
CA ALA A 59 15.31 11.22 -29.70
C ALA A 59 14.50 11.28 -28.39
N GLY A 60 15.11 11.79 -27.32
CA GLY A 60 14.50 11.91 -25.99
C GLY A 60 14.96 10.86 -24.97
N GLU A 61 15.85 9.94 -25.34
CA GLU A 61 16.49 9.02 -24.39
C GLU A 61 17.53 9.71 -23.52
N ARG A 62 17.61 9.28 -22.26
CA ARG A 62 18.64 9.69 -21.31
C ARG A 62 19.48 8.46 -20.99
N CYS A 63 20.79 8.59 -21.18
CA CYS A 63 21.76 7.57 -20.85
C CYS A 63 22.54 8.03 -19.64
N GLY A 64 23.06 7.09 -18.85
CA GLY A 64 23.81 7.43 -17.65
C GLY A 64 23.81 6.33 -16.62
N THR A 65 24.38 6.64 -15.47
CA THR A 65 24.48 5.74 -14.32
C THR A 65 23.80 6.35 -13.10
N LEU A 66 23.06 5.51 -12.39
CA LEU A 66 22.51 5.82 -11.08
C LEU A 66 23.39 5.16 -10.04
N ARG A 67 23.71 5.90 -8.98
CA ARG A 67 24.19 5.30 -7.74
C ARG A 67 23.01 5.17 -6.80
N VAL A 68 22.74 3.95 -6.35
CA VAL A 68 21.63 3.64 -5.44
C VAL A 68 22.20 3.07 -4.15
N ARG A 69 21.79 3.64 -3.02
CA ARG A 69 22.06 3.07 -1.70
C ARG A 69 20.98 2.04 -1.40
N LEU A 70 21.33 0.76 -1.37
CA LEU A 70 20.47 -0.35 -0.99
C LEU A 70 20.46 -0.51 0.54
N GLY A 71 19.31 -0.91 1.10
CA GLY A 71 19.18 -1.18 2.53
C GLY A 71 19.13 0.07 3.43
N GLN A 72 18.99 -0.16 4.73
CA GLN A 72 18.90 0.88 5.78
C GLN A 72 19.89 0.56 6.90
N GLY A 73 20.68 1.53 7.36
CA GLY A 73 21.57 1.37 8.52
C GLY A 73 22.94 0.75 8.18
N ALA A 74 23.44 -0.16 9.04
CA ALA A 74 24.81 -0.68 8.97
C ALA A 74 25.07 -1.58 7.74
N ASP A 75 24.03 -2.17 7.16
CA ASP A 75 24.10 -3.02 5.96
C ASP A 75 23.83 -2.23 4.67
N SER A 76 24.05 -0.91 4.68
CA SER A 76 23.80 -0.09 3.49
C SER A 76 24.93 -0.25 2.47
N GLU A 77 24.62 -0.78 1.29
CA GLU A 77 25.55 -0.94 0.18
C GLU A 77 25.24 0.07 -0.93
N VAL A 78 26.27 0.64 -1.55
CA VAL A 78 26.10 1.56 -2.69
C VAL A 78 26.42 0.80 -3.96
N VAL A 79 25.42 0.70 -4.83
CA VAL A 79 25.50 -0.04 -6.09
C VAL A 79 25.28 0.92 -7.26
N GLU A 80 26.03 0.70 -8.33
CA GLU A 80 25.86 1.40 -9.60
C GLU A 80 24.92 0.62 -10.50
N THR A 81 23.86 1.28 -10.98
CA THR A 81 22.84 0.70 -11.85
C THR A 81 22.66 1.60 -13.07
N PRO A 82 22.46 1.05 -14.28
CA PRO A 82 22.20 1.87 -15.45
C PRO A 82 20.93 2.70 -15.27
N LEU A 83 20.94 3.94 -15.78
CA LEU A 83 19.76 4.81 -15.79
C LEU A 83 18.67 4.16 -16.68
N PRO A 84 17.42 4.03 -16.22
CA PRO A 84 16.37 3.42 -17.03
C PRO A 84 16.09 4.29 -18.26
N SER A 85 16.25 3.70 -19.44
CA SER A 85 15.97 4.30 -20.74
C SER A 85 14.72 3.69 -21.37
N GLY A 86 14.03 4.46 -22.21
CA GLY A 86 12.85 4.02 -22.97
C GLY A 86 11.68 5.01 -22.95
N PRO A 87 10.72 4.85 -23.88
CA PRO A 87 9.55 5.73 -23.97
C PRO A 87 8.68 5.59 -22.71
N GLY A 88 8.53 6.70 -21.98
CA GLY A 88 7.79 6.75 -20.72
C GLY A 88 8.64 6.59 -19.45
N ALA A 89 9.97 6.50 -19.56
CA ALA A 89 10.88 6.48 -18.42
C ALA A 89 10.75 7.79 -17.60
N PRO A 90 10.25 7.73 -16.36
CA PRO A 90 10.07 8.91 -15.52
C PRO A 90 11.42 9.60 -15.19
N PRO A 91 11.42 10.92 -14.92
CA PRO A 91 12.61 11.62 -14.44
C PRO A 91 12.90 11.21 -13.00
N ILE A 92 13.94 10.40 -12.80
CA ILE A 92 14.43 10.02 -11.47
C ILE A 92 15.27 11.17 -10.90
N ALA A 93 14.92 11.64 -9.72
CA ALA A 93 15.63 12.71 -9.03
C ALA A 93 16.55 12.15 -7.93
N GLU A 94 17.60 12.90 -7.58
CA GLU A 94 18.42 12.58 -6.42
C GLU A 94 17.57 12.57 -5.14
N GLY A 95 17.79 11.57 -4.28
CA GLY A 95 17.03 11.40 -3.06
C GLY A 95 15.71 10.65 -3.21
N GLU A 96 15.37 10.17 -4.40
CA GLU A 96 14.16 9.37 -4.63
C GLU A 96 14.28 7.94 -4.09
N ASP A 97 13.17 7.42 -3.57
CA ASP A 97 13.07 6.04 -3.08
C ASP A 97 12.61 5.11 -4.22
N VAL A 98 13.43 4.11 -4.53
CA VAL A 98 13.28 3.22 -5.70
C VAL A 98 13.34 1.75 -5.30
N VAL A 99 12.69 0.88 -6.09
CA VAL A 99 12.79 -0.58 -5.95
C VAL A 99 13.74 -1.10 -7.02
N VAL A 100 14.77 -1.83 -6.57
CA VAL A 100 15.81 -2.42 -7.42
C VAL A 100 15.62 -3.93 -7.45
N LEU A 101 15.60 -4.52 -8.64
CA LEU A 101 15.66 -5.97 -8.83
C LEU A 101 17.12 -6.38 -8.98
N ARG A 102 17.54 -7.35 -8.17
CA ARG A 102 18.85 -8.00 -8.29
C ARG A 102 18.71 -9.32 -9.05
N PHE A 103 19.37 -9.42 -10.19
CA PHE A 103 19.50 -10.64 -10.98
C PHE A 103 20.87 -11.25 -10.73
N ALA A 104 20.92 -12.56 -10.46
CA ALA A 104 22.19 -13.29 -10.43
C ALA A 104 22.59 -13.66 -11.87
N THR A 105 23.71 -13.12 -12.36
CA THR A 105 24.30 -13.50 -13.64
C THR A 105 25.63 -14.25 -13.41
N PRO A 106 26.13 -15.02 -14.38
CA PRO A 106 27.40 -15.73 -14.26
C PRO A 106 28.61 -14.81 -14.02
N GLU A 107 28.48 -13.52 -14.32
CA GLU A 107 29.54 -12.50 -14.27
C GLU A 107 29.39 -11.55 -13.06
N GLY A 108 28.29 -11.64 -12.31
CA GLY A 108 28.02 -10.79 -11.15
C GLY A 108 26.53 -10.67 -10.83
N ALA A 109 26.17 -9.72 -9.96
CA ALA A 109 24.77 -9.37 -9.75
C ALA A 109 24.43 -8.14 -10.62
N GLU A 110 23.42 -8.25 -11.47
CA GLU A 110 22.91 -7.13 -12.27
C GLU A 110 21.71 -6.51 -11.55
N TYR A 111 21.64 -5.18 -11.55
CA TYR A 111 20.64 -4.43 -10.78
C TYR A 111 19.85 -3.52 -11.71
N ALA A 112 18.52 -3.69 -11.74
CA ALA A 112 17.63 -2.87 -12.55
C ALA A 112 16.60 -2.15 -11.67
N VAL A 113 16.40 -0.85 -11.91
CA VAL A 113 15.32 -0.09 -11.26
C VAL A 113 14.02 -0.37 -12.01
N VAL A 114 13.03 -0.95 -11.32
CA VAL A 114 11.78 -1.40 -11.97
C VAL A 114 10.55 -0.62 -11.54
N ASP A 115 10.52 -0.08 -10.32
CA ASP A 115 9.38 0.71 -9.87
C ASP A 115 9.78 1.84 -8.91
N HIS A 116 8.94 2.88 -8.90
CA HIS A 116 9.00 3.98 -7.95
C HIS A 116 8.16 3.66 -6.71
N GLN A 117 8.56 4.16 -5.55
CA GLN A 117 7.74 4.02 -4.35
C GLN A 117 6.49 4.93 -4.40
N ARG A 118 5.40 4.44 -5.02
CA ARG A 118 4.08 5.09 -5.03
C ARG A 118 3.38 5.11 -3.66
N ALA A 119 4.01 4.54 -2.63
CA ALA A 119 3.42 4.42 -1.31
C ALA A 119 3.07 5.80 -0.71
N ARG A 120 3.94 6.80 -0.83
CA ARG A 120 3.70 8.13 -0.25
C ARG A 120 2.41 8.82 -0.75
N PRO A 121 2.20 9.00 -2.07
CA PRO A 121 0.96 9.61 -2.56
C PRO A 121 -0.28 8.77 -2.24
N LEU A 122 -0.16 7.43 -2.25
CA LEU A 122 -1.26 6.54 -1.87
C LEU A 122 -1.66 6.71 -0.40
N TRP A 123 -0.69 6.91 0.51
CA TRP A 123 -0.98 7.18 1.92
C TRP A 123 -1.77 8.48 2.11
N VAL A 124 -1.42 9.54 1.40
CA VAL A 124 -2.17 10.81 1.45
C VAL A 124 -3.59 10.62 0.94
N LEU A 125 -3.77 9.95 -0.20
CA LEU A 125 -5.09 9.65 -0.76
C LEU A 125 -5.93 8.77 0.18
N ALA A 126 -5.32 7.76 0.79
CA ALA A 126 -6.00 6.87 1.73
C ALA A 126 -6.48 7.65 2.96
N ILE A 127 -5.63 8.49 3.55
CA ILE A 127 -6.00 9.35 4.69
C ILE A 127 -7.13 10.30 4.28
N ALA A 128 -7.01 10.97 3.13
CA ALA A 128 -8.05 11.88 2.64
C ALA A 128 -9.39 11.17 2.42
N PHE A 129 -9.38 9.97 1.84
CA PHE A 129 -10.58 9.15 1.64
C PHE A 129 -11.21 8.72 2.97
N THR A 130 -10.42 8.24 3.93
CA THR A 130 -10.90 7.89 5.27
C THR A 130 -11.52 9.10 5.98
N LEU A 131 -10.90 10.28 5.89
CA LEU A 131 -11.44 11.51 6.45
C LEU A 131 -12.75 11.93 5.78
N ALA A 132 -12.83 11.84 4.44
CA ALA A 132 -14.03 12.16 3.70
C ALA A 132 -15.21 11.25 4.09
N LEU A 133 -14.98 9.94 4.19
CA LEU A 133 -16.02 9.00 4.62
C LEU A 133 -16.39 9.18 6.10
N ALA A 134 -15.43 9.47 6.99
CA ALA A 134 -15.71 9.75 8.39
C ALA A 134 -16.58 11.01 8.54
N TYR A 135 -16.26 12.06 7.79
CA TYR A 135 -17.06 13.29 7.74
C TYR A 135 -18.47 13.00 7.22
N ALA A 136 -18.59 12.38 6.03
CA ALA A 136 -19.88 12.06 5.43
C ALA A 136 -20.74 11.16 6.33
N GLY A 137 -20.14 10.16 6.99
CA GLY A 137 -20.80 9.26 7.92
C GLY A 137 -21.26 9.94 9.21
N SER A 138 -20.53 10.95 9.70
CA SER A 138 -20.93 11.74 10.87
C SER A 138 -21.98 12.80 10.56
N SER A 139 -21.93 13.42 9.38
CA SER A 139 -22.80 14.54 9.03
C SER A 139 -24.22 14.11 8.66
N LEU A 140 -24.40 12.92 8.09
CA LEU A 140 -25.70 12.43 7.62
C LEU A 140 -26.78 12.35 8.73
N PRO A 141 -26.54 11.71 9.89
CA PRO A 141 -27.52 11.67 10.98
C PRO A 141 -27.78 13.05 11.60
N LEU A 142 -26.75 13.91 11.65
CA LEU A 142 -26.87 15.29 12.13
C LEU A 142 -27.78 16.10 11.20
N LEU A 143 -27.66 15.92 9.89
CA LEU A 143 -28.50 16.57 8.87
C LEU A 143 -29.97 16.10 8.97
N ILE A 144 -30.20 14.79 9.14
CA ILE A 144 -31.54 14.23 9.38
C ILE A 144 -32.16 14.83 10.65
N LEU A 145 -31.36 15.01 11.70
CA LEU A 145 -31.81 15.57 12.96
C LEU A 145 -32.18 17.06 12.86
N ILE A 146 -31.38 17.88 12.15
CA ILE A 146 -31.70 19.29 11.90
C ILE A 146 -33.02 19.43 11.13
N VAL A 147 -33.23 18.59 10.12
CA VAL A 147 -34.45 18.61 9.30
C VAL A 147 -35.67 18.13 10.08
N SER A 148 -35.49 17.25 11.08
CA SER A 148 -36.55 16.66 11.89
C SER A 148 -36.85 17.42 13.20
N SER A 149 -36.09 18.45 13.53
CA SER A 149 -36.13 19.09 14.86
C SER A 149 -37.12 20.26 14.94
N ASP A 150 -38.32 20.01 15.45
CA ASP A 150 -39.31 21.04 15.83
C ASP A 150 -39.20 21.51 17.31
N ASN A 151 -38.21 21.03 18.09
CA ASN A 151 -38.13 21.24 19.54
C ASN A 151 -36.88 22.02 20.01
N SER A 152 -36.99 22.67 21.18
CA SER A 152 -35.92 23.44 21.82
C SER A 152 -34.67 22.58 22.09
N LEU A 153 -33.49 23.08 21.67
CA LEU A 153 -32.16 22.43 21.74
C LEU A 153 -31.78 21.80 23.10
N GLY A 154 -32.35 22.27 24.21
CA GLY A 154 -32.07 21.76 25.55
C GLY A 154 -32.78 20.44 25.91
N GLY A 155 -33.98 20.18 25.37
CA GLY A 155 -34.71 18.92 25.62
C GLY A 155 -34.17 17.75 24.80
N ALA A 156 -33.63 18.06 23.63
CA ALA A 156 -33.05 17.13 22.67
C ALA A 156 -31.86 16.32 23.25
N LEU A 157 -31.03 16.93 24.10
CA LEU A 157 -29.85 16.27 24.68
C LEU A 157 -30.18 15.18 25.72
N THR A 158 -31.34 15.27 26.36
CA THR A 158 -31.83 14.29 27.34
C THR A 158 -32.66 13.17 26.72
N ASP A 159 -32.99 13.27 25.43
CA ASP A 159 -33.86 12.32 24.77
C ASP A 159 -33.08 11.05 24.37
N GLN A 160 -33.58 9.89 24.77
CA GLN A 160 -32.87 8.60 24.61
C GLN A 160 -32.56 8.29 23.13
N VAL A 161 -33.40 8.76 22.22
CA VAL A 161 -33.24 8.60 20.76
C VAL A 161 -32.00 9.35 20.26
N ILE A 162 -31.72 10.53 20.84
CA ILE A 162 -30.62 11.40 20.41
C ILE A 162 -29.29 10.87 20.92
N ALA A 163 -29.24 10.44 22.19
CA ALA A 163 -28.05 9.79 22.75
C ALA A 163 -27.64 8.55 21.94
N GLN A 164 -28.61 7.73 21.52
CA GLN A 164 -28.34 6.51 20.75
C GLN A 164 -27.80 6.81 19.34
N GLU A 165 -28.35 7.80 18.64
CA GLU A 165 -27.92 8.11 17.28
C GLU A 165 -26.54 8.78 17.25
N ILE A 166 -26.23 9.60 18.25
CA ILE A 166 -24.88 10.14 18.46
C ILE A 166 -23.89 9.00 18.76
N ALA A 167 -24.22 8.11 19.69
CA ALA A 167 -23.37 6.96 20.01
C ALA A 167 -23.14 6.06 18.79
N ARG A 168 -24.18 5.83 17.98
CA ARG A 168 -24.10 5.03 16.75
C ARG A 168 -23.19 5.68 15.70
N SER A 169 -23.33 6.99 15.49
CA SER A 169 -22.48 7.74 14.56
C SER A 169 -21.01 7.79 15.02
N ALA A 170 -20.79 7.99 16.32
CA ALA A 170 -19.45 7.96 16.92
C ALA A 170 -18.78 6.59 16.77
N VAL A 171 -19.48 5.50 17.07
CA VAL A 171 -18.94 4.14 16.90
C VAL A 171 -18.67 3.83 15.43
N ALA A 172 -19.56 4.24 14.52
CA ALA A 172 -19.36 4.02 13.09
C ALA A 172 -18.12 4.74 12.54
N THR A 173 -17.92 6.00 12.92
CA THR A 173 -16.74 6.78 12.49
C THR A 173 -15.44 6.25 13.10
N LEU A 174 -15.45 5.89 14.40
CA LEU A 174 -14.30 5.24 15.05
C LEU A 174 -13.95 3.92 14.37
N GLY A 175 -14.94 3.08 14.07
CA GLY A 175 -14.73 1.82 13.36
C GLY A 175 -14.14 2.02 11.97
N LEU A 176 -14.61 3.02 11.24
CA LEU A 176 -14.11 3.33 9.90
C LEU A 176 -12.66 3.86 9.93
N VAL A 177 -12.35 4.77 10.85
CA VAL A 177 -10.99 5.30 11.02
C VAL A 177 -10.02 4.20 11.47
N ALA A 178 -10.48 3.29 12.33
CA ALA A 178 -9.67 2.17 12.82
C ALA A 178 -9.46 1.05 11.79
N ALA A 179 -10.33 0.92 10.77
CA ALA A 179 -10.26 -0.19 9.81
C ALA A 179 -8.93 -0.24 9.03
N VAL A 180 -8.45 0.92 8.54
CA VAL A 180 -7.18 1.01 7.79
C VAL A 180 -5.98 0.59 8.64
N PRO A 181 -5.72 1.19 9.82
CA PRO A 181 -4.56 0.80 10.63
C PRO A 181 -4.65 -0.63 11.15
N ILE A 182 -5.86 -1.16 11.43
CA ILE A 182 -6.03 -2.57 11.80
C ILE A 182 -5.63 -3.49 10.63
N MET A 183 -6.07 -3.19 9.41
CA MET A 183 -5.68 -3.97 8.22
C MET A 183 -4.18 -3.88 7.96
N THR A 184 -3.58 -2.70 8.08
CA THR A 184 -2.13 -2.52 7.94
C THR A 184 -1.36 -3.30 9.01
N LEU A 185 -1.83 -3.28 10.27
CA LEU A 185 -1.22 -4.03 11.37
C LEU A 185 -1.29 -5.53 11.12
N LEU A 186 -2.45 -6.05 10.69
CA LEU A 186 -2.61 -7.46 10.35
C LEU A 186 -1.69 -7.88 9.20
N ALA A 187 -1.59 -7.06 8.15
CA ALA A 187 -0.68 -7.30 7.03
C ALA A 187 0.81 -7.29 7.46
N ALA A 188 1.20 -6.35 8.32
CA ALA A 188 2.57 -6.30 8.85
C ALA A 188 2.90 -7.55 9.69
N LEU A 189 1.95 -8.02 10.49
CA LEU A 189 2.12 -9.23 11.31
C LEU A 189 2.23 -10.51 10.48
N THR A 190 1.54 -10.60 9.34
CA THR A 190 1.69 -11.75 8.43
C THR A 190 3.02 -11.73 7.68
N GLN A 191 3.49 -10.55 7.25
CA GLN A 191 4.80 -10.42 6.59
C GLN A 191 5.98 -10.73 7.52
N LYS A 192 5.91 -10.35 8.79
CA LYS A 192 6.98 -10.65 9.76
C LYS A 192 7.24 -12.16 9.86
N ARG A 193 6.19 -12.98 9.80
CA ARG A 193 6.29 -14.46 9.83
C ARG A 193 7.01 -15.03 8.61
N VAL A 194 6.85 -14.41 7.44
CA VAL A 194 7.49 -14.86 6.19
C VAL A 194 8.98 -14.51 6.18
N GLN A 195 9.33 -13.31 6.68
CA GLN A 195 10.73 -12.88 6.81
C GLN A 195 11.53 -13.76 7.79
N GLU A 196 10.93 -14.19 8.91
CA GLU A 196 11.56 -15.14 9.84
C GLU A 196 11.81 -16.54 9.23
N GLN A 197 11.16 -16.88 8.10
CA GLN A 197 11.30 -18.17 7.42
C GLN A 197 12.27 -18.16 6.23
N VAL A 198 12.82 -17.00 5.84
CA VAL A 198 13.94 -16.95 4.90
C VAL A 198 15.20 -17.27 5.70
N PRO A 199 15.77 -18.49 5.61
CA PRO A 199 17.01 -18.77 6.29
C PRO A 199 18.09 -17.83 5.75
N ALA A 200 18.94 -17.32 6.65
CA ALA A 200 20.19 -16.63 6.33
C ALA A 200 21.18 -17.58 5.62
N ALA A 201 20.79 -18.09 4.46
CA ALA A 201 21.51 -19.08 3.67
C ALA A 201 22.08 -18.39 2.43
N ALA A 202 23.11 -17.57 2.63
CA ALA A 202 24.17 -17.28 1.66
C ALA A 202 25.19 -16.33 2.28
N THR A 203 25.90 -16.77 3.31
CA THR A 203 27.23 -16.26 3.63
C THR A 203 28.14 -17.47 3.77
N GLY A 204 28.91 -17.75 2.72
CA GLY A 204 29.81 -18.89 2.59
C GLY A 204 29.85 -19.41 1.17
#